data_AF-A0A6A3G548-F1
#
_entry.id   AF-A0A6A3G548-F1
#
_cell.length_a   1.000
_cell.length_b   1.000
_cell.length_c   1.000
_cell.angle_alpha   90.00
_cell.angle_beta   90.00
_cell.angle_gamma   90.00
#
_symmetry.space_group_name_H-M   'P 1'
#
loop_
_entity.id
_entity.type
_entity.pdbx_description
1 polymer ?
#
loop_
_entity_poly.entity_id
_entity_poly.type
_entity_poly.pdbx_seq_one_letter_code
_entity_poly.pdbx_strand_id
1 'polypeptide(L)'
;PWMPSPSEIQSRYGNTSHVSPYALYSCSAIVDDDVTKELDFDPTTDQRRDYYIGLFHELRFYGNKENSRRSKVPEWEALCRSWGAFVDNFNRDPAGYRERVRSASERYERFSKRPKIFRLHDGAVETGIPCAVPAGVACERCRAGAVRLSERDLNGYTGICVPKELKTLREKLVTQLSAEGAEAIATLSRGL
;
A
#
# COMPACT_ATOMS: atom_id res chain seq x y z
N PRO A 1 13.75 -5.15 -5.72
CA PRO A 1 13.35 -3.72 -5.77
C PRO A 1 11.84 -3.60 -5.95
N TRP A 2 11.16 -2.72 -5.21
CA TRP A 2 9.72 -2.47 -5.37
C TRP A 2 9.40 -1.44 -6.47
N MET A 3 10.46 -0.80 -6.98
CA MET A 3 10.46 0.22 -8.02
C MET A 3 11.27 -0.32 -9.21
N PRO A 4 10.71 -0.38 -10.43
CA PRO A 4 11.47 -0.76 -11.63
C PRO A 4 12.39 0.40 -12.05
N SER A 5 13.63 0.08 -12.41
CA SER A 5 14.62 1.05 -12.87
C SER A 5 14.26 1.61 -14.26
N PRO A 6 14.78 2.81 -14.64
CA PRO A 6 14.55 3.39 -15.97
C PRO A 6 14.94 2.45 -17.13
N SER A 7 15.99 1.64 -16.97
CA SER A 7 16.42 0.65 -17.96
C SER A 7 15.48 -0.57 -18.04
N GLU A 8 14.94 -1.05 -16.91
CA GLU A 8 13.88 -2.08 -16.92
C GLU A 8 12.59 -1.56 -17.58
N ILE A 9 12.26 -0.28 -17.41
CA ILE A 9 11.12 0.37 -18.07
C ILE A 9 11.39 0.47 -19.59
N GLN A 10 12.56 0.99 -20.00
CA GLN A 10 12.93 1.11 -21.42
C GLN A 10 13.02 -0.25 -22.12
N SER A 11 13.54 -1.28 -21.45
CA SER A 11 13.60 -2.66 -21.96
C SER A 11 12.21 -3.28 -22.19
N ARG A 12 11.21 -2.90 -21.36
CA ARG A 12 9.82 -3.41 -21.47
C ARG A 12 8.97 -2.65 -22.49
N TYR A 13 9.22 -1.35 -22.68
CA TYR A 13 8.30 -0.46 -23.42
C TYR A 13 8.94 0.30 -24.60
N GLY A 14 10.24 0.17 -24.80
CA GLY A 14 10.97 0.78 -25.92
C GLY A 14 11.26 2.27 -25.72
N ASN A 15 11.55 2.97 -26.82
CA ASN A 15 11.85 4.40 -26.81
C ASN A 15 10.53 5.20 -26.82
N THR A 16 10.10 5.64 -25.64
CA THR A 16 8.79 6.26 -25.43
C THR A 16 8.82 7.78 -25.62
N SER A 17 8.22 8.29 -26.70
CA SER A 17 8.04 9.73 -26.95
C SER A 17 7.23 10.43 -25.83
N HIS A 18 7.36 11.75 -25.71
CA HIS A 18 6.83 12.57 -24.61
C HIS A 18 5.32 12.42 -24.34
N VAL A 19 4.94 11.52 -23.43
CA VAL A 19 3.57 11.40 -22.89
C VAL A 19 3.31 12.38 -21.73
N SER A 20 4.35 13.07 -21.27
CA SER A 20 4.31 14.08 -20.21
C SER A 20 5.37 15.15 -20.48
N PRO A 21 5.16 16.42 -20.09
CA PRO A 21 6.20 17.45 -20.09
C PRO A 21 7.40 17.07 -19.20
N TYR A 22 7.17 16.22 -18.21
CA TYR A 22 8.16 15.80 -17.23
C TYR A 22 8.62 14.37 -17.49
N ALA A 23 9.93 14.15 -17.54
CA ALA A 23 10.49 12.80 -17.57
C ALA A 23 10.11 12.04 -16.30
N LEU A 24 9.71 10.78 -16.44
CA LEU A 24 9.31 9.91 -15.33
C LEU A 24 10.43 9.83 -14.29
N TYR A 25 10.09 10.06 -13.02
CA TYR A 25 11.01 10.09 -11.87
C TYR A 25 12.10 11.18 -11.90
N SER A 26 12.13 12.06 -12.92
CA SER A 26 12.96 13.27 -12.84
C SER A 26 12.35 14.27 -11.86
N CYS A 27 13.15 14.69 -10.89
CA CYS A 27 12.80 15.73 -9.92
C CYS A 27 13.32 17.12 -10.34
N SER A 28 13.81 17.29 -11.57
CA SER A 28 14.40 18.54 -12.08
C SER A 28 13.41 19.71 -12.17
N ALA A 29 12.11 19.41 -12.25
CA ALA A 29 11.04 20.40 -12.28
C ALA A 29 10.26 20.50 -10.96
N ILE A 30 10.63 19.74 -9.93
CA ILE A 30 10.03 19.84 -8.60
C ILE A 30 10.76 20.94 -7.83
N VAL A 31 10.00 21.84 -7.22
CA VAL A 31 10.52 22.92 -6.37
C VAL A 31 10.51 22.45 -4.92
N ASP A 32 11.65 22.52 -4.25
CA ASP A 32 11.75 22.19 -2.83
C ASP A 32 11.03 23.26 -1.98
N ASP A 33 10.04 22.84 -1.21
CA ASP A 33 9.44 23.64 -0.14
C ASP A 33 10.31 23.62 1.12
N ASP A 34 9.98 24.44 2.10
CA ASP A 34 10.82 24.64 3.28
C ASP A 34 11.01 23.34 4.07
N VAL A 35 9.97 22.51 4.18
CA VAL A 35 10.05 21.14 4.73
C VAL A 35 11.05 20.27 3.98
N THR A 36 11.16 20.37 2.65
CA THR A 36 12.14 19.56 1.90
C THR A 36 13.56 20.12 2.04
N LYS A 37 13.72 21.45 2.11
CA LYS A 37 15.03 22.09 2.36
C LYS A 37 15.60 21.72 3.72
N GLU A 38 14.75 21.62 4.75
CA GLU A 38 15.12 21.22 6.10
C GLU A 38 15.60 19.75 6.20
N LEU A 39 15.35 18.91 5.18
CA LEU A 39 15.86 17.53 5.14
C LEU A 39 17.34 17.41 4.75
N ASP A 40 17.97 18.52 4.31
CA ASP A 40 19.41 18.62 3.98
C ASP A 40 19.94 17.43 3.15
N PHE A 41 19.24 17.12 2.05
CA PHE A 41 19.59 15.98 1.21
C PHE A 41 20.99 16.12 0.60
N ASP A 42 21.81 15.07 0.72
CA ASP A 42 23.12 15.02 0.10
C ASP A 42 22.99 15.06 -1.45
N PRO A 43 23.46 16.12 -2.13
CA PRO A 43 23.30 16.29 -3.58
C PRO A 43 24.14 15.29 -4.40
N THR A 44 25.05 14.54 -3.76
CA THR A 44 25.80 13.44 -4.39
C THR A 44 25.03 12.12 -4.38
N THR A 45 23.87 12.08 -3.71
CA THR A 45 23.02 10.90 -3.55
C THR A 45 21.65 11.05 -4.19
N ASP A 46 20.96 9.93 -4.34
CA ASP A 46 19.60 9.88 -4.86
C ASP A 46 18.52 10.21 -3.81
N GLN A 47 18.87 10.61 -2.58
CA GLN A 47 17.93 10.84 -1.46
C GLN A 47 16.74 11.73 -1.84
N ARG A 48 17.00 12.89 -2.46
CA ARG A 48 15.96 13.83 -2.92
C ARG A 48 15.01 13.18 -3.92
N ARG A 49 15.56 12.38 -4.84
CA ARG A 49 14.79 11.70 -5.88
C ARG A 49 13.91 10.62 -5.27
N ASP A 50 14.49 9.79 -4.41
CA ASP A 50 13.82 8.66 -3.78
C ASP A 50 12.72 9.12 -2.80
N TYR A 51 12.89 10.27 -2.12
CA TYR A 51 11.84 10.94 -1.34
C TYR A 51 10.60 11.28 -2.17
N TYR A 52 10.78 11.96 -3.31
CA TYR A 52 9.66 12.35 -4.16
C TYR A 52 9.01 11.18 -4.87
N ILE A 53 9.78 10.18 -5.30
CA ILE A 53 9.25 8.92 -5.83
C ILE A 53 8.44 8.18 -4.73
N GLY A 54 8.92 8.21 -3.48
CA GLY A 54 8.21 7.70 -2.31
C GLY A 54 6.82 8.31 -2.15
N LEU A 55 6.75 9.64 -2.00
CA LEU A 55 5.47 10.37 -1.86
C LEU A 55 4.48 10.07 -3.00
N PHE A 56 4.97 10.04 -4.24
CA PHE A 56 4.18 9.70 -5.42
C PHE A 56 3.58 8.29 -5.32
N HIS A 57 4.39 7.29 -5.00
CA HIS A 57 3.91 5.91 -4.91
C HIS A 57 3.08 5.64 -3.66
N GLU A 58 3.35 6.28 -2.53
CA GLU A 58 2.50 6.18 -1.33
C GLU A 58 1.07 6.65 -1.65
N LEU A 59 0.91 7.83 -2.27
CA LEU A 59 -0.43 8.29 -2.65
C LEU A 59 -1.05 7.39 -3.73
N ARG A 60 -0.26 6.86 -4.67
CA ARG A 60 -0.75 5.89 -5.67
C ARG A 60 -1.16 4.56 -5.05
N PHE A 61 -0.52 4.12 -3.96
CA PHE A 61 -0.82 2.87 -3.26
C PHE A 61 -2.03 3.02 -2.33
N TYR A 62 -2.00 3.98 -1.41
CA TYR A 62 -3.07 4.22 -0.44
C TYR A 62 -4.30 4.92 -1.04
N GLY A 63 -4.10 5.80 -2.01
CA GLY A 63 -5.15 6.58 -2.66
C GLY A 63 -5.89 5.84 -3.76
N ASN A 64 -5.51 4.58 -4.05
CA ASN A 64 -6.16 3.75 -5.07
C ASN A 64 -7.56 3.31 -4.60
N LYS A 65 -8.57 4.18 -4.82
CA LYS A 65 -9.94 3.70 -4.98
C LYS A 65 -9.92 2.71 -6.15
N GLU A 66 -10.54 1.54 -5.97
CA GLU A 66 -10.56 0.43 -6.93
C GLU A 66 -11.32 0.77 -8.23
N ASN A 67 -10.78 1.71 -9.00
CA ASN A 67 -11.48 2.43 -10.03
C ASN A 67 -11.13 1.86 -11.41
N SER A 68 -12.03 0.99 -11.88
CA SER A 68 -12.15 0.50 -13.26
C SER A 68 -11.07 -0.47 -13.75
N ARG A 69 -11.48 -1.75 -13.87
CA ARG A 69 -10.78 -2.82 -14.61
C ARG A 69 -10.77 -2.60 -16.14
N ARG A 70 -10.57 -1.37 -16.64
CA ARG A 70 -10.70 -1.04 -18.08
C ARG A 70 -9.97 0.25 -18.55
N SER A 71 -8.77 0.53 -18.05
CA SER A 71 -7.88 1.44 -18.77
C SER A 71 -7.50 0.85 -20.13
N LYS A 72 -7.78 1.57 -21.22
CA LYS A 72 -7.21 1.27 -22.56
C LYS A 72 -5.80 1.82 -22.74
N VAL A 73 -5.38 2.71 -21.84
CA VAL A 73 -4.05 3.34 -21.86
C VAL A 73 -3.03 2.35 -21.27
N PRO A 74 -1.89 2.10 -21.95
CA PRO A 74 -0.82 1.27 -21.42
C PRO A 74 -0.39 1.69 -20.02
N GLU A 75 -0.02 0.72 -19.17
CA GLU A 75 0.32 0.99 -17.77
C GLU A 75 1.45 2.02 -17.62
N TRP A 76 2.46 1.96 -18.49
CA TRP A 76 3.57 2.90 -18.51
C TRP A 76 3.13 4.33 -18.87
N GLU A 77 2.22 4.50 -19.82
CA GLU A 77 1.67 5.82 -20.18
C GLU A 77 0.89 6.42 -19.00
N ALA A 78 0.05 5.59 -18.37
CA ALA A 78 -0.70 6.01 -17.18
C ALA A 78 0.24 6.40 -16.03
N LEU A 79 1.38 5.69 -15.88
CA LEU A 79 2.42 6.02 -14.92
C LEU A 79 3.05 7.39 -15.23
N CYS A 80 3.55 7.61 -16.46
CA CYS A 80 4.14 8.88 -16.90
C CYS A 80 3.19 10.09 -16.74
N ARG A 81 1.91 9.92 -17.11
CA ARG A 81 0.88 10.97 -16.91
C ARG A 81 0.64 11.25 -15.43
N SER A 82 0.57 10.20 -14.60
CA SER A 82 0.39 10.37 -13.15
C SER A 82 1.60 10.99 -12.46
N TRP A 83 2.83 10.76 -12.96
CA TRP A 83 4.03 11.45 -12.50
C TRP A 83 3.99 12.94 -12.83
N GLY A 84 3.61 13.31 -14.07
CA GLY A 84 3.47 14.72 -14.43
C GLY A 84 2.43 15.45 -13.57
N ALA A 85 1.27 14.81 -13.39
CA ALA A 85 0.25 15.32 -12.47
C ALA A 85 0.72 15.38 -11.01
N PHE A 86 1.68 14.56 -10.58
CA PHE A 86 2.31 14.69 -9.27
C PHE A 86 3.17 15.96 -9.19
N VAL A 87 4.06 16.19 -10.16
CA VAL A 87 4.90 17.40 -10.22
C VAL A 87 4.03 18.67 -10.19
N ASP A 88 3.00 18.76 -11.04
CA ASP A 88 2.09 19.91 -11.10
C ASP A 88 1.35 20.17 -9.78
N ASN A 89 0.84 19.11 -9.15
CA ASN A 89 0.07 19.24 -7.90
C ASN A 89 0.97 19.52 -6.70
N PHE A 90 2.16 18.91 -6.64
CA PHE A 90 3.12 19.13 -5.55
C PHE A 90 3.65 20.56 -5.60
N ASN A 91 4.10 21.04 -6.78
CA ASN A 91 4.59 22.42 -6.92
C ASN A 91 3.51 23.48 -6.62
N ARG A 92 2.22 23.16 -6.80
CA ARG A 92 1.10 24.06 -6.46
C ARG A 92 0.81 24.09 -4.97
N ASP A 93 0.85 22.93 -4.30
CA ASP A 93 0.53 22.79 -2.88
C ASP A 93 1.29 21.60 -2.25
N PRO A 94 2.55 21.82 -1.82
CA PRO A 94 3.38 20.79 -1.21
C PRO A 94 2.80 20.24 0.10
N ALA A 95 2.14 21.10 0.89
CA ALA A 95 1.57 20.76 2.18
C ALA A 95 0.29 19.93 2.02
N GLY A 96 -0.64 20.38 1.18
CA GLY A 96 -1.86 19.65 0.85
C GLY A 96 -1.60 18.34 0.10
N TYR A 97 -0.51 18.22 -0.67
CA TYR A 97 -0.11 16.92 -1.21
C TYR A 97 0.26 15.93 -0.10
N ARG A 98 1.09 16.33 0.87
CA ARG A 98 1.47 15.47 2.01
C ARG A 98 0.28 15.15 2.92
N GLU A 99 -0.63 16.10 3.13
CA GLU A 99 -1.93 15.85 3.78
C GLU A 99 -2.71 14.75 3.07
N ARG A 100 -2.85 14.83 1.74
CA ARG A 100 -3.54 13.79 0.95
C ARG A 100 -2.87 12.41 1.08
N VAL A 101 -1.53 12.35 1.15
CA VAL A 101 -0.79 11.10 1.42
C VAL A 101 -1.16 10.55 2.80
N ARG A 102 -1.07 11.37 3.86
CA ARG A 102 -1.40 10.99 5.25
C ARG A 102 -2.86 10.52 5.37
N SER A 103 -3.80 11.32 4.90
CA SER A 103 -5.24 11.02 4.85
C SER A 103 -5.58 9.79 4.00
N ALA A 104 -4.78 9.45 2.99
CA ALA A 104 -4.93 8.19 2.25
C ALA A 104 -4.43 6.99 3.08
N SER A 105 -3.23 7.10 3.67
CA SER A 105 -2.62 6.08 4.52
C SER A 105 -3.50 5.74 5.73
N GLU A 106 -3.99 6.74 6.45
CA GLU A 106 -4.90 6.56 7.61
C GLU A 106 -6.19 5.81 7.24
N ARG A 107 -6.79 6.14 6.09
CA ARG A 107 -7.97 5.42 5.58
C ARG A 107 -7.62 3.99 5.18
N TYR A 108 -6.46 3.77 4.58
CA TYR A 108 -6.00 2.42 4.24
C TYR A 108 -5.76 1.57 5.49
N GLU A 109 -5.08 2.07 6.52
CA GLU A 109 -4.91 1.35 7.80
C GLU A 109 -6.25 1.06 8.49
N ARG A 110 -7.18 2.04 8.48
CA ARG A 110 -8.50 1.89 9.09
C ARG A 110 -9.35 0.84 8.36
N PHE A 111 -9.53 0.99 7.05
CA PHE A 111 -10.52 0.23 6.27
C PHE A 111 -9.94 -0.98 5.53
N SER A 112 -8.66 -1.02 5.18
CA SER A 112 -8.07 -2.18 4.52
C SER A 112 -7.90 -3.35 5.49
N LYS A 113 -8.10 -4.56 4.97
CA LYS A 113 -7.80 -5.82 5.67
C LYS A 113 -6.31 -6.16 5.57
N ARG A 114 -5.62 -5.71 4.51
CA ARG A 114 -4.25 -6.09 4.17
C ARG A 114 -3.21 -5.70 5.24
N PRO A 115 -3.23 -4.50 5.85
CA PRO A 115 -2.34 -4.18 6.98
C PRO A 115 -2.55 -5.08 8.18
N LYS A 116 -3.81 -5.36 8.54
CA LYS A 116 -4.17 -6.21 9.67
C LYS A 116 -3.67 -7.64 9.45
N ILE A 117 -3.82 -8.17 8.23
CA ILE A 117 -3.29 -9.48 7.82
C ILE A 117 -1.76 -9.54 7.90
N PHE A 118 -1.06 -8.51 7.43
CA PHE A 118 0.41 -8.48 7.50
C PHE A 118 0.92 -8.37 8.94
N ARG A 119 0.35 -7.47 9.75
CA ARG A 119 0.71 -7.34 11.17
C ARG A 119 0.42 -8.59 12.00
N LEU A 120 -0.63 -9.36 11.66
CA LEU A 120 -0.91 -10.67 12.26
C LEU A 120 0.10 -11.75 11.84
N HIS A 121 0.66 -11.66 10.64
CA HIS A 121 1.73 -12.56 10.19
C HIS A 121 3.05 -12.20 10.87
N ASP A 122 3.45 -10.94 10.77
CA ASP A 122 4.75 -10.45 11.22
C ASP A 122 4.91 -10.61 12.73
N GLY A 123 3.95 -10.12 13.52
CA GLY A 123 3.99 -10.26 14.98
C GLY A 123 3.90 -11.71 15.46
N ALA A 124 3.32 -12.62 14.67
CA ALA A 124 3.36 -14.05 14.98
C ALA A 124 4.76 -14.66 14.72
N VAL A 125 5.39 -14.29 13.59
CA VAL A 125 6.76 -14.70 13.27
C VAL A 125 7.76 -14.15 14.29
N GLU A 126 7.64 -12.87 14.66
CA GLU A 126 8.46 -12.20 15.69
C GLU A 126 8.34 -12.87 17.07
N THR A 127 7.16 -13.43 17.40
CA THR A 127 6.92 -14.15 18.65
C THR A 127 7.13 -15.66 18.56
N GLY A 128 7.64 -16.16 17.43
CA GLY A 128 7.98 -17.57 17.23
C GLY A 128 6.80 -18.52 17.14
N ILE A 129 5.58 -18.01 16.91
CA ILE A 129 4.34 -18.81 16.81
C ILE A 129 3.86 -18.94 15.36
N PRO A 130 3.05 -19.97 15.04
CA PRO A 130 2.40 -20.07 13.73
C PRO A 130 1.60 -18.82 13.36
N CYS A 131 1.43 -18.55 12.06
CA CYS A 131 0.77 -17.34 11.57
C CYS A 131 -0.63 -17.15 12.17
N ALA A 132 -0.90 -15.97 12.72
CA ALA A 132 -2.15 -15.66 13.42
C ALA A 132 -3.31 -15.23 12.50
N VAL A 133 -3.11 -15.16 11.18
CA VAL A 133 -4.16 -14.84 10.21
C VAL A 133 -5.23 -15.95 10.18
N PRO A 134 -6.54 -15.62 10.26
CA PRO A 134 -7.61 -16.62 10.27
C PRO A 134 -7.55 -17.63 9.12
N ALA A 135 -8.08 -18.82 9.36
CA ALA A 135 -8.36 -19.80 8.31
C ALA A 135 -9.35 -19.19 7.29
N GLY A 136 -9.18 -19.53 6.01
CA GLY A 136 -9.97 -18.96 4.90
C GLY A 136 -9.54 -17.56 4.44
N VAL A 137 -8.75 -16.81 5.21
CA VAL A 137 -8.20 -15.51 4.79
C VAL A 137 -6.86 -15.71 4.07
N ALA A 138 -6.70 -15.14 2.88
CA ALA A 138 -5.41 -15.19 2.17
C ALA A 138 -4.31 -14.44 2.94
N CYS A 139 -3.11 -15.02 3.02
CA CYS A 139 -1.94 -14.38 3.61
C CYS A 139 -0.76 -14.55 2.65
N GLU A 140 -0.38 -13.47 1.96
CA GLU A 140 0.64 -13.48 0.92
C GLU A 140 2.07 -13.72 1.45
N ARG A 141 2.29 -13.55 2.76
CA ARG A 141 3.57 -13.80 3.43
C ARG A 141 3.75 -15.26 3.88
N CYS A 142 2.65 -16.02 4.01
CA CYS A 142 2.73 -17.46 4.28
C CYS A 142 3.29 -18.20 3.06
N ARG A 143 4.25 -19.10 3.28
CA ARG A 143 4.56 -20.15 2.29
C ARG A 143 3.32 -21.03 2.07
N ALA A 144 3.19 -21.60 0.87
CA ALA A 144 2.13 -22.57 0.58
C ALA A 144 2.19 -23.75 1.58
N GLY A 145 1.05 -24.15 2.12
CA GLY A 145 0.97 -25.21 3.15
C GLY A 145 1.46 -24.82 4.55
N ALA A 146 1.86 -23.58 4.81
CA ALA A 146 2.30 -23.15 6.14
C ALA A 146 1.19 -23.28 7.19
N VAL A 147 1.52 -23.89 8.33
CA VAL A 147 0.64 -24.03 9.50
C VAL A 147 0.26 -22.64 10.05
N ARG A 148 -0.98 -22.51 10.50
CA ARG A 148 -1.54 -21.30 11.11
C ARG A 148 -2.23 -21.63 12.42
N LEU A 149 -2.39 -20.62 13.28
CA LEU A 149 -3.11 -20.79 14.55
C LEU A 149 -4.58 -21.15 14.32
N SER A 150 -4.94 -22.32 14.82
CA SER A 150 -6.32 -22.78 14.95
C SER A 150 -7.02 -22.05 16.10
N GLU A 151 -8.35 -22.16 16.15
CA GLU A 151 -9.12 -21.64 17.28
C GLU A 151 -8.75 -22.32 18.62
N ARG A 152 -8.20 -23.53 18.60
CA ARG A 152 -7.73 -24.19 19.85
C ARG A 152 -6.49 -23.52 20.42
N ASP A 153 -5.59 -23.04 19.56
CA ASP A 153 -4.35 -22.37 19.94
C ASP A 153 -4.64 -21.00 20.56
N LEU A 154 -5.58 -20.23 19.97
CA LEU A 154 -6.01 -18.94 20.52
C LEU A 154 -6.65 -19.08 21.90
N ASN A 155 -7.41 -20.15 22.11
CA ASN A 155 -8.07 -20.47 23.38
C ASN A 155 -7.12 -21.13 24.39
N GLY A 156 -5.84 -21.34 24.05
CA GLY A 156 -4.81 -21.85 24.96
C GLY A 156 -4.80 -23.36 25.18
N TYR A 157 -5.65 -24.13 24.48
CA TYR A 157 -5.78 -25.58 24.66
C TYR A 157 -4.55 -26.40 24.21
N THR A 158 -3.58 -25.78 23.54
CA THR A 158 -2.38 -26.43 22.98
C THR A 158 -1.08 -25.96 23.65
N GLY A 159 -1.17 -25.16 24.72
CA GLY A 159 -0.01 -24.59 25.41
C GLY A 159 0.67 -23.41 24.67
N ILE A 160 0.22 -23.04 23.48
CA ILE A 160 0.72 -21.87 22.75
C ILE A 160 0.24 -20.58 23.44
N CYS A 161 1.19 -19.77 23.91
CA CYS A 161 0.90 -18.44 24.42
C CYS A 161 0.82 -17.43 23.25
N VAL A 162 -0.39 -17.01 22.89
CA VAL A 162 -0.62 -16.01 21.84
C VAL A 162 -0.73 -14.62 22.48
N PRO A 163 0.12 -13.63 22.11
CA PRO A 163 0.05 -12.25 22.60
C PRO A 163 -1.35 -11.63 22.49
N LYS A 164 -1.73 -10.84 23.50
CA LYS A 164 -3.07 -10.22 23.60
C LYS A 164 -3.34 -9.28 22.42
N GLU A 165 -2.31 -8.58 21.96
CA GLU A 165 -2.32 -7.63 20.86
C GLU A 165 -2.68 -8.34 19.54
N LEU A 166 -2.16 -9.55 19.34
CA LEU A 166 -2.48 -10.38 18.18
C LEU A 166 -3.89 -10.96 18.27
N LYS A 167 -4.36 -11.37 19.46
CA LYS A 167 -5.77 -11.79 19.66
C LYS A 167 -6.73 -10.66 19.31
N THR A 168 -6.55 -9.48 19.90
CA THR A 168 -7.38 -8.30 19.62
C THR A 168 -7.28 -7.82 18.16
N LEU A 169 -6.13 -7.95 17.51
CA LEU A 169 -6.01 -7.64 16.07
C LEU A 169 -6.74 -8.67 15.19
N ARG A 170 -6.71 -9.96 15.55
CA ARG A 170 -7.45 -11.03 14.86
C ARG A 170 -8.95 -10.84 15.01
N GLU A 171 -9.42 -10.55 16.22
CA GLU A 171 -10.83 -10.21 16.52
C GLU A 171 -11.31 -9.03 15.66
N LYS A 172 -10.54 -7.93 15.60
CA LYS A 172 -10.86 -6.77 14.73
C LYS A 172 -10.98 -7.15 13.26
N LEU A 173 -10.11 -8.02 12.75
CA LEU A 173 -10.18 -8.51 11.37
C LEU A 173 -11.40 -9.41 11.13
N VAL A 174 -11.71 -10.32 12.06
CA VAL A 174 -12.89 -11.21 11.98
C VAL A 174 -14.19 -10.39 12.01
N THR A 175 -14.33 -9.45 12.94
CA THR A 175 -15.50 -8.55 13.02
C THR A 175 -15.67 -7.74 11.74
N GLN A 176 -14.58 -7.23 11.16
CA GLN A 176 -14.63 -6.53 9.87
C GLN A 176 -15.13 -7.46 8.73
N LEU A 177 -14.61 -8.68 8.63
CA LEU A 177 -15.04 -9.65 7.62
C LEU A 177 -16.53 -10.02 7.75
N SER A 178 -17.03 -10.20 8.98
CA SER A 178 -18.44 -10.49 9.24
C SER A 178 -19.36 -9.33 8.86
N ALA A 179 -18.96 -8.08 9.11
CA ALA A 179 -19.73 -6.90 8.74
C ALA A 179 -19.85 -6.74 7.22
N GLU A 180 -18.75 -6.89 6.48
CA GLU A 180 -18.73 -6.86 5.02
C GLU A 180 -19.61 -7.97 4.40
N GLY A 181 -19.61 -9.17 4.99
CA GLY A 181 -20.48 -10.28 4.56
C GLY A 181 -21.97 -9.99 4.76
N ALA A 182 -22.34 -9.41 5.92
CA ALA A 182 -23.72 -9.03 6.20
C ALA A 182 -24.24 -7.93 5.27
N GLU A 183 -23.41 -6.93 4.94
CA GLU A 183 -23.75 -5.86 4.01
C GLU A 183 -23.95 -6.39 2.58
N ALA A 184 -23.09 -7.30 2.11
CA ALA A 184 -23.23 -7.95 0.81
C ALA A 184 -24.56 -8.74 0.68
N ILE A 185 -24.92 -9.50 1.72
CA ILE A 185 -26.20 -10.24 1.77
C ILE A 185 -27.39 -9.26 1.78
N ALA A 186 -27.33 -8.18 2.56
CA ALA A 186 -28.38 -7.16 2.63
C ALA A 186 -28.53 -6.34 1.34
N THR A 187 -27.47 -6.24 0.53
CA THR A 187 -27.52 -5.59 -0.79
C THR A 187 -28.20 -6.51 -1.81
N LEU A 188 -27.87 -7.80 -1.80
CA LEU A 188 -28.48 -8.80 -2.68
C LEU A 188 -29.99 -8.98 -2.41
N SER A 189 -30.41 -8.96 -1.14
CA SER A 189 -31.84 -9.09 -0.78
C SER A 189 -32.69 -7.85 -1.04
N ARG A 190 -32.07 -6.71 -1.40
CA ARG A 190 -32.76 -5.47 -1.81
C ARG A 190 -32.83 -5.28 -3.34
N GLY A 191 -32.19 -6.18 -4.11
CA GLY A 191 -32.19 -6.18 -5.57
C GLY A 191 -33.11 -7.24 -6.19
N LEU A 192 -33.93 -7.90 -5.35
CA LEU A 192 -34.95 -8.89 -5.70
C LEU A 192 -36.33 -8.38 -5.27
#